data_AF-A0A954A8A1-F1
#
_entry.id   AF-A0A954A8A1-F1
#
_cell.length_a   1.000
_cell.length_b   1.000
_cell.length_c   1.000
_cell.angle_alpha   90.00
_cell.angle_beta   90.00
_cell.angle_gamma   90.00
#
_symmetry.space_group_name_H-M   'P 1'
#
loop_
_entity.id
_entity.type
_entity.pdbx_description
1 polymer ?
#
loop_
_entity_poly.entity_id
_entity_poly.type
_entity_poly.pdbx_seq_one_letter_code
_entity_poly.pdbx_strand_id
1 'polypeptide(L)'
;RGLIEDVDLVIDGTDNFETRYLLNDACVDAGRPWVYGGVVASHGMVLAVVPGQTPCFACVVPEMPAPGSTGTCDTAGVIGPAVGVVAALEAVEAMKLLVGARESLARGLITVDLWRHQYRTFELDRNPDCAVCGAGEYRFLRGEVTSTSIALCGRNAVQVTPGQPGSIDLDRFAEQLAGRGAVRNQSVRANAYLLRFEADALECTLFPDGRAVIKGTDEVERARAFYAKYIGS
;
A
#
# COMPACT_ATOMS: atom_id res chain seq x y z
N ARG A 1 6.26 -17.78 2.52
CA ARG A 1 6.04 -18.61 1.32
C ARG A 1 4.91 -19.64 1.51
N GLY A 2 4.81 -20.31 2.66
CA GLY A 2 3.76 -21.33 2.87
C GLY A 2 2.29 -20.94 2.66
N LEU A 3 1.95 -19.63 2.58
CA LEU A 3 0.59 -19.19 2.23
C LEU A 3 0.30 -19.17 0.72
N ILE A 4 1.33 -19.22 -0.14
CA ILE A 4 1.20 -19.06 -1.61
C ILE A 4 1.67 -20.27 -2.42
N GLU A 5 2.30 -21.26 -1.78
CA GLU A 5 2.88 -22.42 -2.47
C GLU A 5 1.78 -23.31 -3.08
N ASP A 6 0.71 -23.59 -2.33
CA ASP A 6 -0.32 -24.57 -2.68
C ASP A 6 -1.65 -23.98 -3.18
N VAL A 7 -1.65 -22.70 -3.60
CA VAL A 7 -2.85 -22.04 -4.14
C VAL A 7 -2.73 -21.87 -5.64
N ASP A 8 -3.83 -21.90 -6.40
CA ASP A 8 -3.75 -21.68 -7.86
C ASP A 8 -3.48 -20.22 -8.23
N LEU A 9 -4.01 -19.30 -7.42
CA LEU A 9 -4.04 -17.86 -7.65
C LEU A 9 -4.07 -17.11 -6.30
N VAL A 10 -3.47 -15.92 -6.25
CA VAL A 10 -3.58 -14.98 -5.11
C VAL A 10 -4.43 -13.76 -5.52
N ILE A 11 -5.24 -13.24 -4.60
CA ILE A 11 -6.01 -11.99 -4.78
C ILE A 11 -5.62 -11.02 -3.67
N ASP A 12 -5.32 -9.79 -4.03
CA ASP A 12 -4.88 -8.75 -3.11
C ASP A 12 -6.05 -7.88 -2.61
N GLY A 13 -6.50 -8.15 -1.39
CA GLY A 13 -7.44 -7.30 -0.66
C GLY A 13 -6.80 -6.34 0.34
N THR A 14 -5.50 -6.01 0.17
CA THR A 14 -4.73 -5.23 1.16
C THR A 14 -4.78 -3.74 0.88
N ASP A 15 -4.45 -2.94 1.89
CA ASP A 15 -4.61 -1.48 1.90
C ASP A 15 -3.30 -0.69 2.05
N ASN A 16 -2.15 -1.37 2.07
CA ASN A 16 -0.84 -0.74 2.28
C ASN A 16 0.20 -1.23 1.26
N PHE A 17 1.11 -0.35 0.84
CA PHE A 17 2.05 -0.68 -0.24
C PHE A 17 3.08 -1.74 0.18
N GLU A 18 3.58 -1.72 1.41
CA GLU A 18 4.58 -2.70 1.87
C GLU A 18 4.09 -4.14 1.67
N THR A 19 2.84 -4.42 2.02
CA THR A 19 2.23 -5.75 1.80
C THR A 19 2.07 -6.07 0.32
N ARG A 20 1.72 -5.07 -0.52
CA ARG A 20 1.60 -5.24 -1.98
C ARG A 20 2.93 -5.56 -2.64
N TYR A 21 4.01 -4.90 -2.23
CA TYR A 21 5.36 -5.20 -2.72
C TYR A 21 5.83 -6.57 -2.23
N LEU A 22 5.56 -6.93 -0.98
CA LEU A 22 5.84 -8.28 -0.48
C LEU A 22 5.07 -9.35 -1.25
N LEU A 23 3.78 -9.15 -1.52
CA LEU A 23 2.95 -10.04 -2.33
C LEU A 23 3.51 -10.17 -3.75
N ASN A 24 3.88 -9.05 -4.38
CA ASN A 24 4.48 -9.05 -5.70
C ASN A 24 5.79 -9.86 -5.73
N ASP A 25 6.72 -9.60 -4.81
CA ASP A 25 7.98 -10.33 -4.72
C ASP A 25 7.74 -11.83 -4.52
N ALA A 26 6.86 -12.18 -3.57
CA ALA A 26 6.54 -13.57 -3.24
C ALA A 26 5.92 -14.31 -4.43
N CYS A 27 4.94 -13.70 -5.10
CA CYS A 27 4.24 -14.33 -6.23
C CYS A 27 5.12 -14.41 -7.48
N VAL A 28 5.92 -13.38 -7.78
CA VAL A 28 6.83 -13.41 -8.93
C VAL A 28 7.93 -14.45 -8.73
N ASP A 29 8.54 -14.50 -7.54
CA ASP A 29 9.57 -15.51 -7.22
C ASP A 29 8.99 -16.94 -7.30
N ALA A 30 7.77 -17.15 -6.80
CA ALA A 30 7.11 -18.47 -6.82
C ALA A 30 6.50 -18.83 -8.19
N GLY A 31 6.51 -17.92 -9.17
CA GLY A 31 5.81 -18.11 -10.46
C GLY A 31 4.28 -18.19 -10.32
N ARG A 32 3.72 -17.67 -9.23
CA ARG A 32 2.28 -17.73 -8.91
C ARG A 32 1.55 -16.54 -9.52
N PRO A 33 0.52 -16.75 -10.36
CA PRO A 33 -0.33 -15.65 -10.80
C PRO A 33 -1.04 -14.99 -9.62
N TRP A 34 -1.28 -13.69 -9.72
CA TRP A 34 -2.06 -12.95 -8.74
C TRP A 34 -2.76 -11.74 -9.35
N VAL A 35 -3.79 -11.25 -8.68
CA VAL A 35 -4.54 -10.06 -9.09
C VAL A 35 -4.41 -9.00 -8.02
N TYR A 36 -3.92 -7.83 -8.43
CA TYR A 36 -3.85 -6.63 -7.60
C TYR A 36 -5.16 -5.85 -7.69
N GLY A 37 -5.67 -5.42 -6.53
CA GLY A 37 -6.76 -4.47 -6.37
C GLY A 37 -6.37 -3.29 -5.49
N GLY A 38 -6.69 -2.08 -5.92
CA GLY A 38 -6.47 -0.88 -5.14
C GLY A 38 -7.61 0.11 -5.27
N VAL A 39 -8.07 0.68 -4.15
CA VAL A 39 -9.16 1.66 -4.12
C VAL A 39 -8.80 2.82 -3.22
N VAL A 40 -9.06 4.04 -3.66
CA VAL A 40 -8.94 5.25 -2.83
C VAL A 40 -9.92 6.32 -3.33
N ALA A 41 -10.64 6.95 -2.41
CA ALA A 41 -11.74 7.85 -2.73
C ALA A 41 -12.78 7.19 -3.68
N SER A 42 -12.90 7.69 -4.92
CA SER A 42 -13.71 7.12 -6.00
C SER A 42 -12.93 6.34 -7.05
N HIS A 43 -11.60 6.24 -6.88
CA HIS A 43 -10.69 5.67 -7.86
C HIS A 43 -10.38 4.23 -7.52
N GLY A 44 -10.25 3.41 -8.57
CA GLY A 44 -9.97 2.00 -8.50
C GLY A 44 -8.90 1.59 -9.51
N MET A 45 -8.12 0.58 -9.17
CA MET A 45 -7.08 0.00 -10.02
C MET A 45 -7.12 -1.53 -9.93
N VAL A 46 -6.97 -2.20 -11.07
CA VAL A 46 -6.84 -3.66 -11.15
C VAL A 46 -5.72 -4.04 -12.11
N LEU A 47 -4.86 -4.97 -11.70
CA LEU A 47 -3.78 -5.52 -12.53
C LEU A 47 -3.71 -7.04 -12.36
N ALA A 48 -3.85 -7.79 -13.45
CA ALA A 48 -3.59 -9.22 -13.46
C ALA A 48 -2.11 -9.51 -13.74
N VAL A 49 -1.41 -10.11 -12.78
CA VAL A 49 0.00 -10.43 -12.88
C VAL A 49 0.17 -11.93 -13.14
N VAL A 50 0.74 -12.26 -14.29
CA VAL A 50 1.18 -13.60 -14.66
C VAL A 50 2.70 -13.54 -14.78
N PRO A 51 3.46 -14.05 -13.79
CA PRO A 51 4.92 -13.98 -13.79
C PRO A 51 5.53 -14.45 -15.11
N GLY A 52 6.43 -13.63 -15.66
CA GLY A 52 7.10 -13.88 -16.94
C GLY A 52 6.28 -13.54 -18.19
N GLN A 53 4.99 -13.23 -18.07
CA GLN A 53 4.11 -12.94 -19.23
C GLN A 53 3.54 -11.52 -19.21
N THR A 54 2.99 -11.04 -18.09
CA THR A 54 2.44 -9.68 -17.95
C THR A 54 3.37 -8.81 -17.09
N PRO A 55 3.22 -7.46 -17.10
CA PRO A 55 3.92 -6.62 -16.12
C PRO A 55 3.59 -7.03 -14.69
N CYS A 56 4.60 -7.05 -13.82
CA CYS A 56 4.39 -7.18 -12.38
C CYS A 56 4.03 -5.82 -11.75
N PHE A 57 3.66 -5.80 -10.46
CA PHE A 57 3.31 -4.55 -9.78
C PHE A 57 4.45 -3.52 -9.83
N ALA A 58 5.71 -3.97 -9.68
CA ALA A 58 6.89 -3.11 -9.79
C ALA A 58 7.20 -2.64 -11.24
N CYS A 59 6.54 -3.17 -12.27
CA CYS A 59 6.60 -2.55 -13.60
C CYS A 59 5.73 -1.30 -13.68
N VAL A 60 4.63 -1.26 -12.92
CA VAL A 60 3.64 -0.17 -12.91
C VAL A 60 3.99 0.88 -11.86
N VAL A 61 4.44 0.42 -10.68
CA VAL A 61 4.86 1.26 -9.55
C VAL A 61 6.28 0.85 -9.16
N PRO A 62 7.32 1.37 -9.84
CA PRO A 62 8.71 0.88 -9.68
C PRO A 62 9.29 1.06 -8.28
N GLU A 63 8.91 2.14 -7.61
CA GLU A 63 9.36 2.45 -6.26
C GLU A 63 8.17 2.73 -5.35
N MET A 64 8.26 2.26 -4.11
CA MET A 64 7.24 2.53 -3.10
C MET A 64 7.15 4.04 -2.87
N PRO A 65 5.94 4.62 -2.87
CA PRO A 65 5.77 6.03 -2.56
C PRO A 65 6.39 6.38 -1.19
N ALA A 66 6.92 7.60 -1.08
CA ALA A 66 7.43 8.07 0.20
C ALA A 66 6.31 8.07 1.25
N PRO A 67 6.60 7.77 2.54
CA PRO A 67 5.59 7.81 3.58
C PRO A 67 4.85 9.15 3.62
N GLY A 68 3.54 9.14 3.83
CA GLY A 68 2.71 10.35 3.84
C GLY A 68 2.51 11.06 2.49
N SER A 69 3.10 10.57 1.40
CA SER A 69 2.95 11.20 0.07
C SER A 69 1.63 10.89 -0.62
N THR A 70 0.98 9.79 -0.25
CA THR A 70 -0.32 9.36 -0.78
C THR A 70 -1.37 9.28 0.33
N GLY A 71 -2.63 9.48 -0.03
CA GLY A 71 -3.74 9.27 0.91
C GLY A 71 -4.06 7.78 1.07
N THR A 72 -4.32 7.35 2.29
CA THR A 72 -4.80 5.99 2.63
C THR A 72 -6.33 5.93 2.54
N CYS A 73 -6.92 4.73 2.49
CA CYS A 73 -8.37 4.56 2.50
C CYS A 73 -9.04 5.25 3.70
N ASP A 74 -8.40 5.19 4.86
CA ASP A 74 -8.88 5.83 6.09
C ASP A 74 -8.74 7.36 6.09
N THR A 75 -7.79 7.89 5.33
CA THR A 75 -7.46 9.31 5.38
C THR A 75 -8.02 10.11 4.21
N ALA A 76 -8.03 9.53 3.01
CA ALA A 76 -8.73 10.09 1.85
C ALA A 76 -10.22 9.71 1.82
N GLY A 77 -10.61 8.68 2.58
CA GLY A 77 -11.92 8.05 2.46
C GLY A 77 -11.98 7.08 1.28
N VAL A 78 -12.98 6.21 1.29
CA VAL A 78 -13.31 5.33 0.17
C VAL A 78 -14.82 5.18 0.06
N ILE A 79 -15.38 5.33 -1.15
CA ILE A 79 -16.81 5.10 -1.35
C ILE A 79 -17.06 3.61 -1.58
N GLY A 80 -18.00 3.02 -0.83
CA GLY A 80 -18.33 1.60 -0.91
C GLY A 80 -18.59 1.07 -2.35
N PRO A 81 -19.29 1.81 -3.23
CA PRO A 81 -19.46 1.39 -4.62
C PRO A 81 -18.16 1.21 -5.40
N ALA A 82 -17.11 2.01 -5.12
CA ALA A 82 -15.81 1.86 -5.78
C ALA A 82 -15.14 0.54 -5.38
N VAL A 83 -15.24 0.17 -4.10
CA VAL A 83 -14.78 -1.14 -3.60
C VAL A 83 -15.52 -2.28 -4.30
N GLY A 84 -16.85 -2.19 -4.41
CA GLY A 84 -17.65 -3.21 -5.08
C GLY A 84 -17.28 -3.38 -6.56
N VAL A 85 -17.04 -2.28 -7.29
CA VAL A 85 -16.61 -2.34 -8.70
C VAL A 85 -15.22 -2.93 -8.84
N VAL A 86 -14.26 -2.52 -8.01
CA VAL A 86 -12.89 -3.05 -8.08
C VAL A 86 -12.85 -4.53 -7.73
N ALA A 87 -13.53 -4.96 -6.66
CA ALA A 87 -13.62 -6.36 -6.29
C ALA A 87 -14.25 -7.22 -7.41
N ALA A 88 -15.26 -6.70 -8.12
CA ALA A 88 -15.85 -7.40 -9.26
C ALA A 88 -14.87 -7.52 -10.45
N LEU A 89 -14.07 -6.48 -10.70
CA LEU A 89 -13.04 -6.48 -11.74
C LEU A 89 -11.88 -7.43 -11.37
N GLU A 90 -11.45 -7.47 -10.11
CA GLU A 90 -10.47 -8.44 -9.64
C GLU A 90 -10.98 -9.87 -9.79
N ALA A 91 -12.22 -10.12 -9.37
CA ALA A 91 -12.85 -11.42 -9.45
C ALA A 91 -12.95 -11.91 -10.91
N VAL A 92 -13.26 -11.04 -11.88
CA VAL A 92 -13.34 -11.46 -13.28
C VAL A 92 -11.96 -11.79 -13.86
N GLU A 93 -10.91 -11.03 -13.53
CA GLU A 93 -9.54 -11.37 -13.93
C GLU A 93 -9.07 -12.68 -13.29
N ALA A 94 -9.41 -12.90 -12.02
CA ALA A 94 -9.17 -14.15 -11.32
C ALA A 94 -9.86 -15.33 -12.00
N MET A 95 -11.15 -15.19 -12.33
CA MET A 95 -11.90 -16.23 -13.06
C MET A 95 -11.26 -16.56 -14.40
N LYS A 96 -10.84 -15.55 -15.18
CA LYS A 96 -10.14 -15.76 -16.47
C LYS A 96 -8.86 -16.57 -16.29
N LEU A 97 -8.07 -16.28 -15.25
CA LEU A 97 -6.86 -17.05 -14.94
C LEU A 97 -7.19 -18.51 -14.58
N LEU A 98 -8.19 -18.73 -13.73
CA LEU A 98 -8.59 -20.06 -13.26
C LEU A 98 -9.18 -20.95 -14.37
N VAL A 99 -9.92 -20.37 -15.32
CA VAL A 99 -10.45 -21.12 -16.47
C VAL A 99 -9.49 -21.19 -17.66
N GLY A 100 -8.30 -20.61 -17.55
CA GLY A 100 -7.26 -20.64 -18.58
C GLY A 100 -7.44 -19.65 -19.74
N ALA A 101 -8.37 -18.70 -19.66
CA ALA A 101 -8.65 -17.68 -20.67
C ALA A 101 -7.67 -16.49 -20.59
N ARG A 102 -6.36 -16.77 -20.66
CA ARG A 102 -5.29 -15.77 -20.43
C ARG A 102 -5.24 -14.69 -21.51
N GLU A 103 -5.60 -15.03 -22.73
CA GLU A 103 -5.73 -14.10 -23.86
C GLU A 103 -6.84 -13.06 -23.66
N SER A 104 -7.78 -13.34 -22.75
CA SER A 104 -8.91 -12.48 -22.41
C SER A 104 -8.64 -11.55 -21.22
N LEU A 105 -7.45 -11.63 -20.60
CA LEU A 105 -7.03 -10.73 -19.54
C LEU A 105 -6.91 -9.30 -20.06
N ALA A 106 -7.13 -8.34 -19.16
CA ALA A 106 -6.79 -6.96 -19.49
C ALA A 106 -5.28 -6.85 -19.72
N ARG A 107 -4.89 -6.30 -20.86
CA ARG A 107 -3.49 -6.03 -21.17
C ARG A 107 -3.06 -4.80 -20.37
N GLY A 108 -2.47 -5.00 -19.20
CA GLY A 108 -1.96 -3.93 -18.35
C GLY A 108 -2.92 -3.49 -17.23
N LEU A 109 -2.95 -2.20 -16.91
CA LEU A 109 -3.63 -1.65 -15.73
C LEU A 109 -5.04 -1.17 -16.08
N ILE A 110 -6.05 -1.77 -15.46
CA ILE A 110 -7.41 -1.21 -15.46
C ILE A 110 -7.46 -0.10 -14.41
N THR A 111 -8.02 1.04 -14.78
CA THR A 111 -8.32 2.14 -13.85
C THR A 111 -9.77 2.54 -13.99
N VAL A 112 -10.39 2.87 -12.87
CA VAL A 112 -11.77 3.35 -12.78
C VAL A 112 -11.81 4.60 -11.94
N ASP A 113 -12.56 5.60 -12.36
CA ASP A 113 -13.02 6.69 -11.49
C ASP A 113 -14.54 6.74 -11.60
N LEU A 114 -15.22 6.22 -10.57
CA LEU A 114 -16.68 6.16 -10.57
C LEU A 114 -17.31 7.54 -10.47
N TRP A 115 -16.64 8.51 -9.84
CA TRP A 115 -17.18 9.85 -9.65
C TRP A 115 -17.21 10.63 -10.97
N ARG A 116 -16.25 10.37 -11.85
CA ARG A 116 -16.15 10.98 -13.17
C ARG A 116 -16.63 10.09 -14.31
N HIS A 117 -17.20 8.92 -14.00
CA HIS A 117 -17.64 7.93 -14.98
C HIS A 117 -16.54 7.51 -15.97
N GLN A 118 -15.33 7.30 -15.47
CA GLN A 118 -14.18 6.90 -16.30
C GLN A 118 -13.83 5.44 -16.07
N TYR A 119 -13.65 4.72 -17.18
CA TYR A 119 -13.10 3.37 -17.22
C TYR A 119 -12.02 3.35 -18.30
N ARG A 120 -10.79 2.98 -17.95
CA ARG A 120 -9.67 2.94 -18.88
C ARG A 120 -8.81 1.71 -18.63
N THR A 121 -8.24 1.19 -19.71
CA THR A 121 -7.20 0.16 -19.64
C THR A 121 -5.94 0.75 -20.26
N PHE A 122 -4.88 0.83 -19.46
CA PHE A 122 -3.57 1.25 -19.92
C PHE A 122 -2.78 0.02 -20.30
N GLU A 123 -2.53 -0.14 -21.60
CA GLU A 123 -1.67 -1.19 -22.10
C GLU A 123 -0.24 -0.98 -21.62
N LEU A 124 0.27 -1.98 -20.92
CA LEU A 124 1.59 -2.00 -20.31
C LEU A 124 2.20 -3.37 -20.54
N ASP A 125 3.42 -3.37 -21.04
CA ASP A 125 4.21 -4.58 -21.22
C ASP A 125 5.13 -4.81 -20.02
N ARG A 126 5.56 -6.06 -19.85
CA ARG A 126 6.61 -6.39 -18.89
C ARG A 126 7.88 -5.59 -19.23
N ASN A 127 8.38 -4.85 -18.25
CA ASN A 127 9.66 -4.16 -18.37
C ASN A 127 10.82 -5.17 -18.19
N PRO A 128 11.70 -5.39 -19.20
CA PRO A 128 12.87 -6.26 -19.07
C PRO A 128 13.84 -5.82 -17.96
N ASP A 129 13.93 -4.52 -17.71
CA ASP A 129 14.83 -3.91 -16.72
C ASP A 129 14.16 -3.77 -15.33
N CYS A 130 13.00 -4.39 -15.11
CA CYS A 130 12.33 -4.36 -13.81
C CYS A 130 13.17 -5.08 -12.75
N ALA A 131 13.46 -4.42 -11.64
CA ALA A 131 14.21 -5.01 -10.52
C ALA A 131 13.61 -6.34 -10.05
N VAL A 132 12.28 -6.47 -10.03
CA VAL A 132 11.60 -7.68 -9.55
C VAL A 132 11.51 -8.74 -10.64
N CYS A 133 10.67 -8.54 -11.67
CA CYS A 133 10.42 -9.60 -12.66
C CYS A 133 11.50 -9.72 -13.74
N GLY A 134 12.40 -8.75 -13.85
CA GLY A 134 13.56 -8.75 -14.77
C GLY A 134 14.83 -9.25 -14.10
N ALA A 135 15.20 -8.66 -12.97
CA ALA A 135 16.45 -8.95 -12.26
C ALA A 135 16.33 -9.91 -11.06
N GLY A 136 15.11 -10.21 -10.57
CA GLY A 136 14.91 -11.14 -9.44
C GLY A 136 15.30 -10.55 -8.08
N GLU A 137 15.28 -9.23 -7.94
CA GLU A 137 15.59 -8.51 -6.71
C GLU A 137 14.38 -8.48 -5.76
N TYR A 138 14.12 -9.61 -5.10
CA TYR A 138 12.98 -9.79 -4.18
C TYR A 138 13.25 -9.20 -2.78
N ARG A 139 13.54 -7.90 -2.71
CA ARG A 139 14.00 -7.21 -1.48
C ARG A 139 12.97 -7.20 -0.35
N PHE A 140 11.67 -7.13 -0.67
CA PHE A 140 10.61 -7.17 0.34
C PHE A 140 10.42 -8.59 0.88
N LEU A 141 10.46 -9.59 -0.01
CA LEU A 141 10.41 -11.00 0.40
C LEU A 141 11.60 -11.42 1.28
N ARG A 142 12.78 -10.82 1.07
CA ARG A 142 13.98 -11.05 1.88
C ARG A 142 14.01 -10.25 3.18
N GLY A 143 13.06 -9.35 3.40
CA GLY A 143 13.03 -8.49 4.60
C GLY A 143 14.07 -7.36 4.59
N GLU A 144 14.59 -7.00 3.42
CA GLU A 144 15.61 -5.95 3.28
C GLU A 144 15.01 -4.53 3.35
N VAL A 145 13.73 -4.38 2.99
CA VAL A 145 13.01 -3.10 2.90
C VAL A 145 11.74 -3.12 3.76
N THR A 146 11.80 -3.76 4.93
CA THR A 146 10.64 -3.88 5.83
C THR A 146 10.62 -2.80 6.91
N SER A 147 9.43 -2.31 7.24
CA SER A 147 9.24 -1.41 8.37
C SER A 147 9.59 -2.08 9.70
N THR A 148 10.40 -1.42 10.50
CA THR A 148 10.82 -1.91 11.82
C THR A 148 10.01 -1.22 12.90
N SER A 149 9.73 -1.93 13.99
CA SER A 149 8.97 -1.39 15.11
C SER A 149 9.59 -1.84 16.41
N ILE A 150 9.88 -0.90 17.30
CA ILE A 150 10.55 -1.14 18.58
C ILE A 150 9.69 -0.55 19.68
N ALA A 151 9.23 -1.40 20.59
CA ALA A 151 8.60 -0.94 21.83
C ALA A 151 9.64 -0.22 22.69
N LEU A 152 9.34 1.02 23.09
CA LEU A 152 10.18 1.83 23.95
C LEU A 152 9.86 1.46 25.40
N CYS A 153 10.64 0.53 25.95
CA CYS A 153 10.46 0.02 27.32
C CYS A 153 10.26 1.15 28.34
N GLY A 154 9.20 1.01 29.16
CA GLY A 154 8.86 1.97 30.22
C GLY A 154 8.26 3.30 29.75
N ARG A 155 7.98 3.47 28.45
CA ARG A 155 7.42 4.71 27.89
C ARG A 155 6.00 4.57 27.33
N ASN A 156 5.40 3.38 27.40
CA ASN A 156 4.10 3.04 26.80
C ASN A 156 4.01 3.59 25.36
N ALA A 157 5.04 3.30 24.57
CA ALA A 157 5.20 3.84 23.23
C ALA A 157 5.94 2.85 22.33
N VAL A 158 5.64 2.89 21.03
CA VAL A 158 6.33 2.14 19.98
C VAL A 158 6.89 3.11 18.97
N GLN A 159 8.16 2.95 18.61
CA GLN A 159 8.74 3.65 17.46
C GLN A 159 8.54 2.78 16.23
N VAL A 160 7.98 3.36 15.17
CA VAL A 160 7.89 2.77 13.84
C VAL A 160 8.87 3.50 12.93
N THR A 161 9.73 2.74 12.26
CA THR A 161 10.68 3.24 11.26
C THR A 161 10.29 2.63 9.91
N PRO A 162 10.02 3.43 8.88
CA PRO A 162 9.66 2.91 7.56
C PRO A 162 10.82 2.11 6.95
N GLY A 163 10.49 1.10 6.14
CA GLY A 163 11.49 0.23 5.48
C GLY A 163 12.30 0.94 4.40
N GLN A 164 11.75 2.02 3.85
CA GLN A 164 12.44 2.92 2.92
C GLN A 164 12.37 4.36 3.47
N PRO A 165 13.51 5.05 3.61
CA PRO A 165 13.50 6.44 4.04
C PRO A 165 12.86 7.34 2.98
N GLY A 166 12.13 8.35 3.43
CA GLY A 166 11.53 9.38 2.59
C GLY A 166 11.63 10.75 3.27
N SER A 167 11.29 11.82 2.55
CA SER A 167 11.21 13.17 3.11
C SER A 167 9.75 13.61 3.15
N ILE A 168 9.23 13.83 4.36
CA ILE A 168 7.87 14.34 4.58
C ILE A 168 7.93 15.85 4.78
N ASP A 169 7.18 16.58 3.96
CA ASP A 169 6.86 17.98 4.22
C ASP A 169 5.83 18.04 5.36
N LEU A 170 6.31 18.33 6.57
CA LEU A 170 5.51 18.27 7.79
C LEU A 170 4.40 19.32 7.82
N ASP A 171 4.62 20.49 7.22
CA ASP A 171 3.62 21.57 7.20
C ASP A 171 2.47 21.19 6.26
N ARG A 172 2.79 20.75 5.04
CA ARG A 172 1.80 20.23 4.09
C ARG A 172 1.05 19.03 4.65
N PHE A 173 1.75 18.11 5.32
CA PHE A 173 1.13 16.93 5.91
C PHE A 173 0.22 17.29 7.09
N ALA A 174 0.58 18.30 7.89
CA ALA A 174 -0.26 18.84 8.95
C ALA A 174 -1.57 19.42 8.41
N GLU A 175 -1.51 20.19 7.32
CA GLU A 175 -2.70 20.73 6.64
C GLU A 175 -3.61 19.59 6.14
N GLN A 176 -3.01 18.56 5.53
CA GLN A 176 -3.74 17.38 5.09
C GLN A 176 -4.43 16.66 6.26
N LEU A 177 -3.75 16.52 7.40
CA LEU A 177 -4.32 15.89 8.60
C LEU A 177 -5.44 16.74 9.23
N ALA A 178 -5.29 18.06 9.29
CA ALA A 178 -6.30 18.96 9.85
C ALA A 178 -7.60 18.98 9.02
N GLY A 179 -7.51 18.67 7.72
CA GLY A 179 -8.68 18.43 6.86
C GLY A 179 -9.40 17.11 7.13
N ARG A 180 -8.82 16.18 7.89
CA ARG A 180 -9.38 14.84 8.16
C ARG A 180 -10.13 14.85 9.49
N GLY A 181 -11.45 14.64 9.46
CA GLY A 181 -12.32 14.68 10.65
C GLY A 181 -11.99 13.68 11.78
N ALA A 182 -11.06 12.74 11.55
CA ALA A 182 -10.58 11.77 12.54
C ALA A 182 -9.47 12.31 13.46
N VAL A 183 -8.85 13.45 13.13
CA VAL A 183 -7.81 14.07 13.94
C VAL A 183 -8.43 15.19 14.78
N ARG A 184 -8.17 15.21 16.09
CA ARG A 184 -8.64 16.32 16.93
C ARG A 184 -7.89 17.58 16.51
N ASN A 185 -8.54 18.51 15.79
CA ASN A 185 -7.93 19.73 15.22
C ASN A 185 -7.07 20.56 16.19
N GLN A 186 -7.32 20.48 17.50
CA GLN A 186 -6.54 21.18 18.53
C GLN A 186 -5.22 20.48 18.91
N SER A 187 -4.93 19.29 18.36
CA SER A 187 -3.76 18.46 18.68
C SER A 187 -2.65 18.49 17.62
N VAL A 188 -2.92 19.02 16.42
CA VAL A 188 -1.93 19.05 15.33
C VAL A 188 -0.96 20.21 15.56
N ARG A 189 0.31 19.89 15.86
CA ARG A 189 1.39 20.87 16.03
C ARG A 189 2.59 20.47 15.20
N ALA A 190 2.92 21.28 14.20
CA ALA A 190 4.07 21.09 13.32
C ALA A 190 5.16 22.10 13.65
N ASN A 191 6.41 21.70 13.45
CA ASN A 191 7.55 22.59 13.23
C ASN A 191 8.52 21.90 12.26
N ALA A 192 9.64 22.55 11.94
CA ALA A 192 10.64 22.03 11.01
C ALA A 192 11.25 20.66 11.38
N TYR A 193 11.08 20.19 12.62
CA TYR A 193 11.71 18.97 13.13
C TYR A 193 10.72 17.85 13.48
N LEU A 194 9.46 18.18 13.77
CA LEU A 194 8.46 17.18 14.14
C LEU A 194 7.03 17.68 13.90
N LEU A 195 6.15 16.72 13.68
CA LEU A 195 4.71 16.88 13.67
C LEU A 195 4.10 16.03 14.78
N ARG A 196 3.31 16.62 15.66
CA ARG A 196 2.54 15.89 16.67
C ARG A 196 1.04 15.99 16.39
N PHE A 197 0.33 14.89 16.57
CA PHE A 197 -1.13 14.84 16.50
C PHE A 197 -1.70 13.70 17.36
N GLU A 198 -2.98 13.78 17.70
CA GLU A 198 -3.71 12.73 18.42
C GLU A 198 -4.87 12.18 17.57
N ALA A 199 -4.96 10.86 17.50
CA ALA A 199 -6.05 10.13 16.83
C ALA A 199 -6.23 8.75 17.48
N ASP A 200 -7.42 8.15 17.44
CA ASP A 200 -7.71 6.81 17.98
C ASP A 200 -7.18 6.56 19.41
N ALA A 201 -7.24 7.59 20.26
CA ALA A 201 -6.72 7.61 21.63
C ALA A 201 -5.20 7.36 21.77
N LEU A 202 -4.43 7.57 20.69
CA LEU A 202 -2.97 7.52 20.65
C LEU A 202 -2.40 8.90 20.30
N GLU A 203 -1.19 9.20 20.81
CA GLU A 203 -0.41 10.39 20.45
C GLU A 203 0.70 9.97 19.48
N CYS A 204 0.80 10.63 18.33
CA CYS A 204 1.85 10.38 17.34
C CYS A 204 2.80 11.56 17.27
N THR A 205 4.11 11.30 17.27
CA THR A 205 5.16 12.25 16.90
C THR A 205 5.86 11.74 15.64
N LEU A 206 5.67 12.41 14.51
CA LEU A 206 6.23 12.11 13.20
C LEU A 206 7.44 13.01 12.92
N PHE A 207 8.50 12.44 12.34
CA PHE A 207 9.73 13.12 11.95
C PHE A 207 9.82 13.28 10.41
N PRO A 208 10.63 14.22 9.89
CA PRO A 208 10.77 14.46 8.45
C PRO A 208 11.24 13.23 7.66
N ASP A 209 11.98 12.31 8.30
CA ASP A 209 12.47 11.08 7.67
C ASP A 209 11.44 9.93 7.68
N GLY A 210 10.20 10.21 8.11
CA GLY A 210 9.11 9.24 8.18
C GLY A 210 9.10 8.39 9.44
N ARG A 211 10.10 8.47 10.32
CA ARG A 211 10.02 7.81 11.64
C ARG A 211 8.85 8.38 12.44
N ALA A 212 8.17 7.52 13.19
CA ALA A 212 7.12 7.94 14.09
C ALA A 212 7.26 7.29 15.47
N VAL A 213 6.91 8.03 16.51
CA VAL A 213 6.74 7.52 17.87
C VAL A 213 5.28 7.60 18.23
N ILE A 214 4.68 6.44 18.48
CA ILE A 214 3.26 6.27 18.79
C ILE A 214 3.16 5.95 20.27
N LYS A 215 2.62 6.86 21.06
CA LYS A 215 2.41 6.73 22.50
C LYS A 215 0.98 6.34 22.82
N GLY A 216 0.81 5.65 23.95
CA GLY A 216 -0.46 5.11 24.40
C GLY A 216 -0.63 3.62 24.11
N THR A 217 0.42 2.96 23.61
CA THR A 217 0.47 1.52 23.35
C THR A 217 1.90 1.00 23.43
N ASP A 218 2.09 -0.20 23.97
CA ASP A 218 3.30 -1.03 23.88
C ASP A 218 3.13 -2.19 22.88
N GLU A 219 1.91 -2.46 22.45
CA GLU A 219 1.58 -3.41 21.38
C GLU A 219 2.10 -2.91 20.03
N VAL A 220 3.03 -3.67 19.45
CA VAL A 220 3.67 -3.35 18.16
C VAL A 220 2.67 -3.38 17.00
N GLU A 221 1.76 -4.35 16.99
CA GLU A 221 0.76 -4.51 15.92
C GLU A 221 -0.19 -3.32 15.86
N ARG A 222 -0.66 -2.85 17.02
CA ARG A 222 -1.51 -1.67 17.13
C ARG A 222 -0.81 -0.40 16.64
N ALA A 223 0.47 -0.24 16.98
CA ALA A 223 1.26 0.89 16.51
C ALA A 223 1.49 0.84 14.99
N ARG A 224 1.76 -0.34 14.42
CA ARG A 224 1.89 -0.52 12.97
C ARG A 224 0.59 -0.21 12.23
N ALA A 225 -0.54 -0.69 12.74
CA ALA A 225 -1.85 -0.38 12.17
C ALA A 225 -2.14 1.13 12.20
N PHE A 226 -1.84 1.81 13.31
CA PHE A 226 -1.95 3.27 13.40
C PHE A 226 -1.04 3.98 12.39
N TYR A 227 0.21 3.55 12.26
CA TYR A 227 1.16 4.12 11.31
C TYR A 227 0.65 3.98 9.87
N ALA A 228 0.28 2.76 9.47
CA ALA A 228 -0.25 2.46 8.15
C ALA A 228 -1.50 3.29 7.84
N LYS A 229 -2.39 3.45 8.83
CA LYS A 229 -3.64 4.21 8.70
C LYS A 229 -3.41 5.70 8.44
N TYR A 230 -2.62 6.36 9.30
CA TYR A 230 -2.55 7.83 9.32
C TYR A 230 -1.39 8.42 8.52
N ILE A 231 -0.24 7.75 8.56
CA ILE A 231 0.98 8.18 7.90
C ILE A 231 1.04 7.50 6.54
N GLY A 232 0.91 6.17 6.54
CA GLY A 232 0.97 5.35 5.35
C GLY A 232 2.31 5.44 4.62
N SER A 233 2.56 4.44 3.80
CA SER A 233 3.48 4.48 2.68
C SER A 233 2.87 3.64 1.59
#